data_AF-A0A7C7RTM2-F1
#
_entry.id   AF-A0A7C7RTM2-F1
#
_cell.length_a   1.000
_cell.length_b   1.000
_cell.length_c   1.000
_cell.angle_alpha   90.00
_cell.angle_beta   90.00
_cell.angle_gamma   90.00
#
_symmetry.space_group_name_H-M   'P 1'
#
loop_
_entity.id
_entity.type
_entity.pdbx_description
1 polymer ?
#
loop_
_entity_poly.entity_id
_entity_poly.type
_entity_poly.pdbx_seq_one_letter_code
_entity_poly.pdbx_strand_id
1 'polypeptide(L)'
;MGFDGPGLGERFLEWEGGFADTEPVPPGTVTSEVLFRYELPYRDGFQVERVFEVPVASVVLVVPGEGVALEGPALTPAGTVDTQMGLALSYTAGPLAAGESLAFTLVAEPAATAPVSLPSATAPPAHSTARETAVGLVALAAAVMVAYLLWRPAAPPTVPPTARPLVEAIAALDESFEAGEIQEGAYRAEREKLKRRLRRLLERGSG
;
A
#
# COMPACT_ATOMS: atom_id res chain seq x y z
N MET A 1 3.16 -32.80 -5.07
CA MET A 1 3.87 -31.73 -4.34
C MET A 1 5.16 -31.41 -5.07
N GLY A 2 5.53 -30.13 -5.15
CA GLY A 2 6.79 -29.69 -5.73
C GLY A 2 7.41 -28.60 -4.84
N PHE A 3 8.73 -28.61 -4.73
CA PHE A 3 9.50 -27.69 -3.89
C PHE A 3 10.37 -26.83 -4.81
N ASP A 4 10.46 -25.54 -4.49
CA ASP A 4 11.39 -24.62 -5.15
C ASP A 4 12.61 -24.48 -4.21
N GLY A 5 13.76 -25.05 -4.58
CA GLY A 5 14.94 -25.18 -3.71
C GLY A 5 15.32 -26.65 -3.39
N PRO A 6 16.10 -26.92 -2.30
CA PRO A 6 16.53 -28.28 -1.96
C PRO A 6 15.29 -29.16 -1.76
N GLY A 7 15.17 -30.21 -2.57
CA GLY A 7 13.95 -30.99 -2.70
C GLY A 7 13.63 -31.86 -1.48
N LEU A 8 12.59 -32.68 -1.62
CA LEU A 8 12.31 -33.78 -0.69
C LEU A 8 13.55 -34.68 -0.55
N GLY A 9 13.96 -34.94 0.70
CA GLY A 9 15.09 -35.80 1.04
C GLY A 9 16.39 -35.05 1.41
N GLU A 10 16.46 -33.74 1.23
CA GLU A 10 17.60 -32.93 1.69
C GLU A 10 17.23 -32.10 2.93
N ARG A 11 16.50 -31.01 2.73
CA ARG A 11 16.02 -30.11 3.81
C ARG A 11 14.61 -30.46 4.25
N PHE A 12 13.76 -30.88 3.32
CA PHE A 12 12.39 -31.28 3.62
C PHE A 12 12.32 -32.80 3.72
N LEU A 13 12.00 -33.30 4.91
CA LEU A 13 11.75 -34.72 5.16
C LEU A 13 10.26 -35.02 4.99
N GLU A 14 9.94 -36.16 4.40
CA GLU A 14 8.55 -36.63 4.33
C GLU A 14 8.07 -36.94 5.76
N TRP A 15 6.90 -36.41 6.13
CA TRP A 15 6.30 -36.60 7.45
C TRP A 15 4.85 -37.06 7.29
N GLU A 16 4.30 -37.71 8.31
CA GLU A 16 2.95 -38.25 8.26
C GLU A 16 1.92 -37.15 7.91
N GLY A 17 1.37 -37.23 6.70
CA GLY A 17 0.42 -36.24 6.17
C GLY A 17 1.04 -34.91 5.67
N GLY A 18 2.36 -34.80 5.55
CA GLY A 18 3.02 -33.56 5.12
C GLY A 18 4.54 -33.68 4.93
N PHE A 19 5.26 -32.61 5.28
CA PHE A 19 6.72 -32.58 5.26
C PHE A 19 7.24 -31.78 6.46
N ALA A 20 8.43 -32.13 6.94
CA ALA A 20 9.14 -31.44 8.01
C ALA A 20 10.36 -30.71 7.41
N ASP A 21 10.54 -29.44 7.76
CA ASP A 21 11.74 -28.68 7.42
C ASP A 21 12.82 -28.91 8.50
N THR A 22 14.00 -29.39 8.11
CA THR A 22 15.11 -29.60 9.04
C THR A 22 16.00 -28.37 9.21
N GLU A 23 15.71 -27.27 8.51
CA GLU A 23 16.47 -26.03 8.68
C GLU A 23 16.33 -25.53 10.12
N PRO A 24 17.45 -25.33 10.85
CA PRO A 24 17.40 -24.76 12.17
C PRO A 24 16.81 -23.36 12.09
N VAL A 25 15.85 -23.03 12.95
CA VAL A 25 15.35 -21.66 13.12
C VAL A 25 16.23 -20.96 14.17
N PRO A 26 17.22 -20.13 13.79
CA PRO A 26 18.11 -19.50 14.75
C PRO A 26 17.37 -18.43 15.56
N PRO A 27 17.64 -18.28 16.87
CA PRO A 27 17.07 -17.19 17.65
C PRO A 27 17.61 -15.83 17.15
N GLY A 28 16.73 -14.86 16.94
CA GLY A 28 17.10 -13.52 16.46
C GLY A 28 16.05 -12.91 15.52
N THR A 29 16.44 -11.89 14.75
CA THR A 29 15.59 -11.22 13.76
C THR A 29 15.71 -11.83 12.35
N VAL A 30 16.12 -13.09 12.24
CA VAL A 30 16.35 -13.76 10.94
C VAL A 30 15.01 -14.29 10.43
N THR A 31 14.59 -13.81 9.25
CA THR A 31 13.39 -14.30 8.57
C THR A 31 13.69 -15.63 7.88
N SER A 32 12.94 -16.68 8.22
CA SER A 32 12.97 -17.96 7.50
C SER A 32 11.82 -17.99 6.49
N GLU A 33 12.13 -18.19 5.21
CA GLU A 33 11.15 -18.29 4.13
C GLU A 33 11.03 -19.75 3.69
N VAL A 34 9.80 -20.23 3.54
CA VAL A 34 9.49 -21.59 3.06
C VAL A 34 8.41 -21.48 1.97
N LEU A 35 8.76 -21.87 0.75
CA LEU A 35 7.84 -21.86 -0.40
C LEU A 35 7.54 -23.29 -0.84
N PHE A 36 6.26 -23.66 -0.88
CA PHE A 36 5.84 -24.99 -1.31
C PHE A 36 4.52 -24.93 -2.09
N ARG A 37 4.32 -25.90 -2.98
CA ARG A 37 3.10 -26.04 -3.78
C ARG A 37 2.43 -27.38 -3.52
N TYR A 38 1.12 -27.34 -3.28
CA TYR A 38 0.28 -28.52 -3.15
C TYR A 38 -0.98 -28.37 -4.01
N GLU A 39 -1.51 -29.48 -4.48
CA GLU A 39 -2.79 -29.55 -5.19
C GLU A 39 -3.88 -29.85 -4.16
N LEU A 40 -4.88 -28.97 -4.07
CA LEU A 40 -6.03 -29.15 -3.19
C LEU A 40 -7.25 -29.54 -4.04
N PRO A 41 -7.88 -30.71 -3.82
CA PRO A 41 -9.09 -31.07 -4.53
C PRO A 41 -10.23 -30.14 -4.07
N TYR A 42 -10.57 -29.15 -4.89
CA TYR A 42 -11.63 -28.19 -4.60
C TYR A 42 -12.97 -28.91 -4.41
N ARG A 43 -13.61 -28.65 -3.28
CA ARG A 43 -15.01 -29.00 -3.00
C ARG A 43 -15.67 -27.75 -2.45
N ASP A 44 -16.88 -27.43 -2.90
CA ASP A 44 -17.62 -26.29 -2.33
C ASP A 44 -17.77 -26.48 -0.81
N GLY A 45 -17.45 -25.43 -0.05
CA GLY A 45 -17.46 -25.47 1.41
C GLY A 45 -16.23 -26.16 2.02
N PHE A 46 -15.12 -26.29 1.28
CA PHE A 46 -13.88 -26.83 1.83
C PHE A 46 -13.34 -25.89 2.92
N GLN A 47 -13.28 -26.40 4.14
CA GLN A 47 -12.73 -25.68 5.29
C GLN A 47 -11.25 -26.03 5.44
N VAL A 48 -10.42 -25.00 5.47
CA VAL A 48 -9.00 -25.09 5.79
C VAL A 48 -8.83 -24.62 7.23
N GLU A 49 -8.20 -25.46 8.05
CA GLU A 49 -7.76 -25.11 9.39
C GLU A 49 -6.25 -25.33 9.50
N ARG A 50 -5.53 -24.30 9.94
CA ARG A 50 -4.07 -24.32 10.10
C ARG A 50 -3.69 -23.83 11.48
N VAL A 51 -3.00 -24.67 12.24
CA VAL A 51 -2.37 -24.30 13.51
C VAL A 51 -0.90 -24.02 13.26
N PHE A 52 -0.39 -22.91 13.80
CA PHE A 52 1.02 -22.54 13.71
C PHE A 52 1.70 -22.77 15.06
N GLU A 53 2.77 -23.57 15.12
CA GLU A 53 3.49 -23.85 16.37
C GLU A 53 4.39 -22.70 16.85
N VAL A 54 4.52 -21.65 16.02
CA VAL A 54 5.32 -20.45 16.29
C VAL A 54 4.48 -19.19 16.13
N PRO A 55 4.83 -18.07 16.78
CA PRO A 55 4.13 -16.80 16.59
C PRO A 55 4.25 -16.31 15.14
N VAL A 56 3.12 -15.93 14.53
CA VAL A 56 3.06 -15.42 13.15
C VAL A 56 2.66 -13.95 13.17
N ALA A 57 3.50 -13.09 12.58
CA ALA A 57 3.22 -11.65 12.54
C ALA A 57 2.08 -11.29 11.57
N SER A 58 2.03 -11.95 10.41
CA SER A 58 1.03 -11.72 9.37
C SER A 58 0.94 -12.93 8.45
N VAL A 59 -0.28 -13.24 8.01
CA VAL A 59 -0.57 -14.21 6.96
C VAL A 59 -1.19 -13.46 5.79
N VAL A 60 -0.67 -13.65 4.58
CA VAL A 60 -1.24 -13.11 3.34
C VAL A 60 -1.68 -14.28 2.48
N LEU A 61 -2.97 -14.32 2.15
CA LEU A 61 -3.56 -15.31 1.26
C LEU A 61 -3.92 -14.63 -0.06
N VAL A 62 -3.46 -15.20 -1.17
CA VAL A 62 -3.75 -14.71 -2.52
C VAL A 62 -4.51 -15.79 -3.28
N VAL A 63 -5.70 -15.47 -3.76
CA VAL A 63 -6.59 -16.38 -4.46
C VAL A 63 -6.88 -15.82 -5.86
N PRO A 64 -6.85 -16.63 -6.92
CA PRO A 64 -7.22 -16.16 -8.27
C PRO A 64 -8.60 -15.51 -8.25
N GLY A 65 -8.75 -14.32 -8.85
CA GLY A 65 -9.96 -13.51 -8.76
C GLY A 65 -11.15 -14.02 -9.58
N GLU A 66 -11.07 -15.23 -10.15
CA GLU A 66 -12.15 -15.83 -10.92
C GLU A 66 -12.67 -17.09 -10.20
N GLY A 67 -13.86 -16.98 -9.63
CA GLY A 67 -14.67 -18.12 -9.19
C GLY A 67 -14.46 -18.63 -7.76
N VAL A 68 -13.47 -18.13 -7.02
CA VAL A 68 -13.22 -18.56 -5.62
C VAL A 68 -12.89 -17.36 -4.73
N ALA A 69 -13.59 -17.27 -3.61
CA ALA A 69 -13.34 -16.32 -2.53
C ALA A 69 -13.06 -17.05 -1.20
N LEU A 70 -12.48 -16.34 -0.23
CA LEU A 70 -12.24 -16.86 1.11
C LEU A 70 -13.15 -16.16 2.13
N GLU A 71 -13.75 -16.95 3.01
CA GLU A 71 -14.51 -16.46 4.16
C GLU A 71 -13.96 -17.05 5.45
N GLY A 72 -13.74 -16.22 6.46
CA GLY A 72 -13.27 -16.68 7.76
C GLY A 72 -13.29 -15.55 8.79
N PRO A 73 -13.49 -15.86 10.08
CA PRO A 73 -13.60 -14.85 11.13
C PRO A 73 -12.31 -14.06 11.35
N ALA A 74 -11.16 -14.67 11.04
CA ALA A 74 -9.83 -14.06 11.16
C ALA A 74 -9.32 -13.44 9.85
N LEU A 75 -10.10 -13.49 8.76
CA LEU A 75 -9.70 -12.97 7.46
C LEU A 75 -10.20 -11.53 7.27
N THR A 76 -9.29 -10.66 6.83
CA THR A 76 -9.59 -9.30 6.40
C THR A 76 -9.35 -9.18 4.89
N PRO A 77 -10.34 -8.77 4.09
CA PRO A 77 -10.14 -8.51 2.66
C PRO A 77 -9.14 -7.36 2.46
N ALA A 78 -8.10 -7.60 1.65
CA ALA A 78 -7.03 -6.65 1.35
C ALA A 78 -7.12 -6.07 -0.08
N GLY A 79 -8.20 -6.36 -0.81
CA GLY A 79 -8.45 -5.88 -2.17
C GLY A 79 -7.91 -6.83 -3.24
N THR A 80 -7.79 -6.32 -4.47
CA THR A 80 -7.24 -7.06 -5.60
C THR A 80 -5.76 -6.71 -5.83
N VAL A 81 -4.97 -7.72 -6.17
CA VAL A 81 -3.54 -7.61 -6.50
C VAL A 81 -3.30 -8.12 -7.92
N ASP A 82 -2.47 -7.41 -8.67
CA ASP A 82 -2.04 -7.85 -10.00
C ASP A 82 -0.89 -8.86 -9.84
N THR A 83 -1.06 -10.06 -10.39
CA THR A 83 -0.07 -11.13 -10.33
C THR A 83 0.33 -11.54 -11.75
N GLN A 84 1.44 -12.27 -11.89
CA GLN A 84 1.83 -12.82 -13.20
C GLN A 84 0.75 -13.74 -13.82
N MET A 85 -0.15 -14.27 -12.99
CA MET A 85 -1.27 -15.14 -13.38
C MET A 85 -2.58 -14.36 -13.66
N GLY A 86 -2.58 -13.03 -13.51
CA GLY A 86 -3.76 -12.17 -13.63
C GLY A 86 -4.19 -11.54 -12.31
N LEU A 87 -5.37 -10.93 -12.31
CA LEU A 87 -5.95 -10.29 -11.14
C LEU A 87 -6.32 -11.34 -10.07
N ALA A 88 -5.87 -11.12 -8.85
CA ALA A 88 -6.12 -12.00 -7.71
C ALA A 88 -6.75 -11.23 -6.54
N LEU A 89 -7.53 -11.91 -5.71
CA LEU A 89 -8.02 -11.41 -4.43
C LEU A 89 -6.97 -11.66 -3.34
N SER A 90 -6.70 -10.65 -2.53
CA SER A 90 -5.80 -10.74 -1.38
C SER A 90 -6.58 -10.66 -0.08
N TYR A 91 -6.21 -11.50 0.89
CA TYR A 91 -6.73 -11.51 2.25
C TYR A 91 -5.57 -11.50 3.24
N THR A 92 -5.74 -10.82 4.37
CA THR A 92 -4.76 -10.80 5.46
C THR A 92 -5.35 -11.39 6.73
N ALA A 93 -4.49 -12.03 7.53
CA ALA A 93 -4.82 -12.57 8.85
C ALA A 93 -3.67 -12.38 9.83
N GLY A 94 -3.99 -12.48 11.12
CA GLY A 94 -3.04 -12.33 12.23
C GLY A 94 -3.00 -10.91 12.80
N PRO A 95 -2.08 -10.65 13.76
CA PRO A 95 -1.04 -11.56 14.27
C PRO A 95 -1.62 -12.78 14.99
N LEU A 96 -0.93 -13.93 14.91
CA LEU A 96 -1.33 -15.20 15.53
C LEU A 96 -0.28 -15.63 16.57
N ALA A 97 -0.74 -16.02 17.76
CA ALA A 97 0.12 -16.62 18.78
C ALA A 97 0.52 -18.05 18.41
N ALA A 98 1.59 -18.56 19.03
CA ALA A 98 1.94 -19.98 18.92
C ALA A 98 0.78 -20.86 19.44
N GLY A 99 0.37 -21.84 18.64
CA GLY A 99 -0.76 -22.74 18.89
C GLY A 99 -2.12 -22.18 18.45
N GLU A 100 -2.19 -20.98 17.88
CA GLU A 100 -3.44 -20.39 17.41
C GLU A 100 -3.82 -20.94 16.03
N SER A 101 -5.12 -21.24 15.85
CA SER A 101 -5.68 -21.80 14.62
C SER A 101 -6.22 -20.70 13.70
N LEU A 102 -5.74 -20.66 12.46
CA LEU A 102 -6.34 -19.91 11.37
C LEU A 102 -7.31 -20.82 10.61
N ALA A 103 -8.60 -20.50 10.67
CA ALA A 103 -9.65 -21.22 9.96
C ALA A 103 -10.33 -20.34 8.91
N PHE A 104 -10.51 -20.88 7.70
CA PHE A 104 -11.23 -20.24 6.61
C PHE A 104 -11.87 -21.25 5.67
N THR A 105 -12.90 -20.81 4.95
CA THR A 105 -13.68 -21.61 4.02
C THR A 105 -13.50 -21.06 2.62
N LEU A 106 -13.31 -21.95 1.65
CA LEU A 106 -13.35 -21.60 0.23
C LEU A 106 -14.82 -21.59 -0.21
N VAL A 107 -15.25 -20.43 -0.71
CA VAL A 107 -16.60 -20.23 -1.24
C VAL A 107 -16.52 -19.89 -2.72
N ALA A 108 -17.46 -20.38 -3.52
CA ALA A 108 -17.58 -19.95 -4.90
C ALA A 108 -17.93 -18.46 -4.93
N GLU A 109 -17.18 -17.66 -5.68
CA GLU A 109 -17.55 -16.25 -5.86
C GLU A 109 -18.85 -16.19 -6.65
N PRO A 110 -19.93 -15.58 -6.13
CA PRO A 110 -21.14 -15.41 -6.91
C PRO A 110 -20.80 -14.58 -8.14
N ALA A 111 -21.02 -15.14 -9.33
CA ALA A 111 -20.89 -14.40 -10.58
C ALA A 111 -21.59 -13.06 -10.43
N ALA A 112 -20.85 -11.96 -10.60
CA ALA A 112 -21.40 -10.62 -10.50
C ALA A 112 -22.64 -10.53 -11.39
N THR A 113 -23.82 -10.52 -10.79
CA THR A 113 -25.09 -10.39 -11.51
C THR A 113 -25.04 -9.03 -12.18
N ALA A 114 -24.83 -9.01 -13.49
CA ALA A 114 -24.95 -7.80 -14.28
C ALA A 114 -26.36 -7.22 -14.02
N PRO A 115 -26.49 -5.94 -13.63
CA PRO A 115 -27.79 -5.38 -13.33
C PRO A 115 -28.66 -5.41 -14.60
N VAL A 116 -29.77 -6.16 -14.52
CA VAL A 116 -30.85 -6.12 -15.52
C VAL A 116 -31.36 -4.69 -15.61
N SER A 117 -31.14 -4.04 -16.76
CA SER A 117 -31.64 -2.70 -17.05
C SER A 117 -33.13 -2.78 -17.40
N LEU A 118 -34.00 -2.36 -16.48
CA LEU A 118 -35.39 -2.03 -16.79
C LEU A 118 -35.46 -0.59 -17.32
N PRO A 119 -36.24 -0.29 -18.37
CA PRO A 119 -36.44 1.07 -18.81
C PRO A 119 -37.42 1.75 -17.86
N SER A 120 -37.00 2.84 -17.21
CA SER A 120 -37.90 3.73 -16.48
C SER A 120 -37.46 5.16 -16.67
N ALA A 121 -38.46 5.99 -16.95
CA ALA A 121 -38.36 7.27 -17.61
C ALA A 121 -37.80 8.39 -16.72
N THR A 122 -37.12 9.32 -17.40
CA THR A 122 -36.82 10.70 -16.99
C THR A 122 -36.00 10.88 -15.71
N ALA A 123 -34.70 11.05 -15.95
CA ALA A 123 -33.63 11.28 -14.99
C ALA A 123 -33.66 12.67 -14.30
N PRO A 124 -33.18 12.73 -13.05
CA PRO A 124 -32.12 13.64 -12.62
C PRO A 124 -30.74 12.94 -12.70
N PRO A 125 -29.63 13.70 -12.79
CA PRO A 125 -28.34 13.18 -13.22
C PRO A 125 -27.75 12.14 -12.24
N ALA A 126 -27.11 11.14 -12.85
CA ALA A 126 -26.40 10.06 -12.20
C ALA A 126 -25.47 10.54 -11.07
N HIS A 127 -25.62 9.94 -9.89
CA HIS A 127 -24.58 9.95 -8.89
C HIS A 127 -23.45 9.06 -9.41
N SER A 128 -22.49 9.68 -10.09
CA SER A 128 -21.22 9.07 -10.38
C SER A 128 -20.45 8.88 -9.07
N THR A 129 -19.94 7.67 -8.84
CA THR A 129 -18.96 7.33 -7.79
C THR A 129 -17.65 8.14 -7.91
N ALA A 130 -17.55 9.04 -8.90
CA ALA A 130 -16.55 10.09 -9.00
C ALA A 130 -16.79 11.30 -8.06
N ARG A 131 -17.94 11.35 -7.36
CA ARG A 131 -18.27 12.44 -6.42
C ARG A 131 -18.11 12.12 -4.94
N GLU A 132 -17.85 10.87 -4.57
CA GLU A 132 -17.59 10.52 -3.16
C GLU A 132 -16.10 10.64 -2.77
N THR A 133 -15.19 10.66 -3.74
CA THR A 133 -13.77 11.02 -3.51
C THR A 133 -13.55 12.53 -3.39
N ALA A 134 -14.50 13.37 -3.85
CA ALA A 134 -14.38 14.83 -3.77
C ALA A 134 -14.63 15.37 -2.35
N VAL A 135 -15.53 14.76 -1.57
CA VAL A 135 -15.79 15.20 -0.18
C VAL A 135 -14.67 14.74 0.75
N GLY A 136 -14.14 13.53 0.55
CA GLY A 136 -12.98 13.03 1.30
C GLY A 136 -11.73 13.87 1.07
N LEU A 137 -11.43 14.26 -0.18
CA LEU A 137 -10.30 15.13 -0.51
C LEU A 137 -10.48 16.56 0.04
N VAL A 138 -11.70 17.12 0.01
CA VAL A 138 -11.95 18.45 0.60
C VAL A 138 -11.83 18.41 2.12
N ALA A 139 -12.34 17.36 2.78
CA ALA A 139 -12.19 17.17 4.22
C ALA A 139 -10.73 16.93 4.63
N LEU A 140 -9.99 16.14 3.84
CA LEU A 140 -8.56 15.89 4.04
C LEU A 140 -7.74 17.18 3.81
N ALA A 141 -8.01 17.92 2.74
CA ALA A 141 -7.37 19.21 2.48
C ALA A 141 -7.70 20.25 3.56
N ALA A 142 -8.93 20.28 4.05
CA ALA A 142 -9.33 21.14 5.17
C ALA A 142 -8.63 20.73 6.47
N ALA A 143 -8.53 19.43 6.76
CA ALA A 143 -7.83 18.92 7.94
C ALA A 143 -6.32 19.21 7.88
N VAL A 144 -5.70 19.00 6.72
CA VAL A 144 -4.29 19.35 6.47
C VAL A 144 -4.07 20.85 6.55
N MET A 145 -4.99 21.67 6.03
CA MET A 145 -4.92 23.13 6.11
C MET A 145 -5.10 23.63 7.54
N VAL A 146 -6.03 23.05 8.32
CA VAL A 146 -6.22 23.37 9.74
C VAL A 146 -5.00 22.93 10.55
N ALA A 147 -4.47 21.73 10.31
CA ALA A 147 -3.23 21.26 10.95
C ALA A 147 -2.05 22.17 10.59
N TYR A 148 -1.94 22.61 9.33
CA TYR A 148 -0.92 23.55 8.88
C TYR A 148 -1.07 24.94 9.52
N LEU A 149 -2.30 25.44 9.67
CA LEU A 149 -2.58 26.71 10.34
C LEU A 149 -2.34 26.62 11.87
N LEU A 150 -2.59 25.46 12.48
CA LEU A 150 -2.30 25.20 13.90
C LEU A 150 -0.81 24.97 14.16
N TRP A 151 -0.10 24.40 13.17
CA TRP A 151 1.36 24.23 13.19
C TRP A 151 2.11 25.41 12.59
N ARG A 152 1.44 26.50 12.19
CA ARG A 152 2.14 27.73 11.82
C ARG A 152 2.85 28.26 13.07
N PRO A 153 4.19 28.22 13.14
CA PRO A 153 4.90 28.98 14.17
C PRO A 153 4.52 30.45 14.03
N ALA A 154 4.33 31.12 15.17
CA ALA A 154 4.00 32.52 15.24
C ALA A 154 5.04 33.34 14.45
N ALA A 155 4.54 34.03 13.43
CA ALA A 155 5.24 34.92 12.50
C ALA A 155 6.40 34.28 11.70
N PRO A 156 6.41 34.42 10.35
CA PRO A 156 7.64 34.19 9.62
C PRO A 156 8.72 35.12 10.18
N PRO A 157 9.97 34.66 10.33
CA PRO A 157 11.08 35.58 10.59
C PRO A 157 11.00 36.68 9.54
N THR A 158 10.93 37.93 9.99
CA THR A 158 10.84 39.08 9.09
C THR A 158 12.02 39.00 8.13
N VAL A 159 11.72 38.64 6.88
CA VAL A 159 12.73 38.60 5.83
C VAL A 159 13.34 39.99 5.76
N PRO A 160 14.66 40.13 5.92
CA PRO A 160 15.30 41.43 5.82
C PRO A 160 14.88 42.09 4.49
N PRO A 161 14.57 43.40 4.48
CA PRO A 161 14.10 44.08 3.26
C PRO A 161 15.09 43.94 2.10
N THR A 162 16.37 43.71 2.39
CA THR A 162 17.43 43.44 1.43
C THR A 162 17.38 42.04 0.80
N ALA A 163 16.80 41.05 1.48
CA ALA A 163 16.65 39.67 1.01
C ALA A 163 15.34 39.44 0.24
N ARG A 164 14.34 40.31 0.45
CA ARG A 164 13.02 40.24 -0.20
C ARG A 164 13.03 40.09 -1.73
N PRO A 165 13.79 40.86 -2.53
CA PRO A 165 13.79 40.71 -3.99
C PRO A 165 14.34 39.35 -4.45
N LEU A 166 15.26 38.74 -3.69
CA LEU A 166 15.78 37.41 -4.01
C LEU A 166 14.78 36.30 -3.66
N VAL A 167 13.98 36.49 -2.61
CA VAL A 167 12.90 35.56 -2.25
C VAL A 167 11.78 35.63 -3.31
N GLU A 168 11.40 36.83 -3.73
CA GLU A 168 10.41 37.02 -4.80
C GLU A 168 10.89 36.43 -6.14
N ALA A 169 12.18 36.56 -6.47
CA ALA A 169 12.75 35.94 -7.67
C ALA A 169 12.77 34.40 -7.62
N ILE A 170 12.93 33.79 -6.44
CA ILE A 170 12.83 32.33 -6.28
C ILE A 170 11.37 31.88 -6.45
N ALA A 171 10.41 32.63 -5.90
CA ALA A 171 8.99 32.32 -6.04
C ALA A 171 8.55 32.36 -7.52
N ALA A 172 8.93 33.41 -8.26
CA ALA A 172 8.61 33.51 -9.70
C ALA A 172 9.25 32.37 -10.53
N LEU A 173 10.46 31.94 -10.15
CA LEU A 173 11.12 30.80 -10.79
C LEU A 173 10.38 29.49 -10.51
N ASP A 174 9.94 29.27 -9.26
CA ASP A 174 9.18 28.08 -8.87
C ASP A 174 7.82 28.03 -9.61
N GLU A 175 7.11 29.16 -9.75
CA GLU A 175 5.87 29.26 -10.54
C GLU A 175 6.07 28.91 -12.02
N SER A 176 7.14 29.40 -12.65
CA SER A 176 7.45 29.08 -14.06
C SER A 176 7.79 27.60 -14.30
N PHE A 177 8.36 26.91 -13.30
CA PHE A 177 8.61 25.48 -13.35
C PHE A 177 7.33 24.67 -13.19
N GLU A 178 6.46 25.04 -12.25
CA GLU A 178 5.14 24.43 -12.07
C GLU A 178 4.25 24.62 -13.30
N ALA A 179 4.36 25.76 -13.99
CA ALA A 179 3.70 26.03 -15.27
C ALA A 179 4.32 25.25 -16.45
N GLY A 180 5.45 24.57 -16.26
CA GLY A 180 6.14 23.80 -17.30
C GLY A 180 6.87 24.66 -18.35
N GLU A 181 7.06 25.95 -18.08
CA GLU A 181 7.69 26.91 -19.01
C GLU A 181 9.22 26.77 -19.06
N ILE A 182 9.81 26.19 -18.02
CA ILE A 182 11.26 25.97 -17.90
C ILE A 182 11.60 24.49 -17.72
N GLN A 183 12.66 24.04 -18.39
CA GLN A 183 13.16 22.68 -18.26
C GLN A 183 13.85 22.48 -16.90
N GLU A 184 13.71 21.28 -16.32
CA GLU A 184 14.19 20.95 -14.98
C GLU A 184 15.70 21.24 -14.77
N GLY A 185 16.53 20.96 -15.77
CA GLY A 185 17.97 21.25 -15.70
C GLY A 185 18.26 22.75 -15.56
N ALA A 186 17.51 23.60 -16.27
CA ALA A 186 17.63 25.05 -16.20
C ALA A 186 17.10 25.58 -14.86
N TYR A 187 15.94 25.08 -14.42
CA TYR A 187 15.35 25.38 -13.11
C TYR A 187 16.33 25.14 -11.96
N ARG A 188 16.91 23.93 -11.89
CA ARG A 188 17.86 23.56 -10.82
C ARG A 188 19.10 24.47 -10.84
N ALA A 189 19.64 24.79 -12.02
CA ALA A 189 20.82 25.63 -12.16
C ALA A 189 20.57 27.08 -11.70
N GLU A 190 19.41 27.65 -12.02
CA GLU A 190 19.05 29.01 -11.64
C GLU A 190 18.68 29.14 -10.17
N ARG A 191 17.92 28.17 -9.65
CA ARG A 191 17.53 28.13 -8.24
C ARG A 191 18.72 28.09 -7.31
N GLU A 192 19.75 27.31 -7.66
CA GLU A 192 20.99 27.25 -6.87
C GLU A 192 21.80 28.56 -6.93
N LYS A 193 21.78 29.30 -8.04
CA LYS A 193 22.41 30.62 -8.12
C LYS A 193 21.72 31.63 -7.21
N LEU A 194 20.38 31.63 -7.18
CA LEU A 194 19.57 32.52 -6.35
C LEU A 194 19.74 32.21 -4.85
N LYS A 195 19.70 30.93 -4.46
CA LYS A 195 19.96 30.51 -3.07
C LYS A 195 21.35 30.92 -2.58
N ARG A 196 22.39 30.75 -3.41
CA ARG A 196 23.76 31.19 -3.06
C ARG A 196 23.86 32.70 -2.86
N ARG A 197 23.13 33.49 -3.65
CA ARG A 197 23.07 34.96 -3.49
C ARG A 197 22.34 35.34 -2.21
N LEU A 198 21.22 34.69 -1.93
CA LEU A 198 20.42 34.93 -0.73
C LEU A 198 21.22 34.61 0.54
N ARG A 199 21.93 33.47 0.56
CA ARG A 199 22.78 33.07 1.69
C ARG A 199 23.87 34.09 2.00
N ARG A 200 24.59 34.56 0.99
CA ARG A 200 25.61 35.62 1.16
C ARG A 200 25.03 36.93 1.68
N LEU A 201 23.79 37.25 1.33
CA LEU A 201 23.11 38.46 1.78
C LEU A 201 22.73 38.35 3.26
N LEU A 202 22.20 37.19 3.67
CA LEU A 202 21.85 36.91 5.06
C LEU A 202 23.08 36.85 5.98
N GLU A 203 24.19 36.26 5.50
CA GLU A 203 25.48 36.23 6.22
C GLU A 203 26.10 37.64 6.39
N ARG A 204 25.85 38.55 5.44
CA ARG A 204 26.33 39.94 5.51
C ARG A 204 25.45 40.85 6.39
N GLY A 205 24.16 40.55 6.49
CA GLY A 205 23.21 41.33 7.32
C GLY A 205 23.15 40.90 8.79
N SER A 206 23.96 39.93 9.21
CA SER A 206 23.98 39.35 10.56
C SER A 206 25.24 39.69 11.38
N GLY A 207 26.03 40.66 10.92
CA GLY A 207 27.14 41.29 11.65
C GLY A 207 26.97 42.80 11.69
#